data_AF-A0A922T9C2-F1
#
_entry.id   AF-A0A922T9C2-F1
#
_cell.length_a   1.000
_cell.length_b   1.000
_cell.length_c   1.000
_cell.angle_alpha   90.00
_cell.angle_beta   90.00
_cell.angle_gamma   90.00
#
_symmetry.space_group_name_H-M   'P 1'
#
loop_
_entity.id
_entity.type
_entity.pdbx_description
1 polymer ?
#
loop_
_entity_poly.entity_id
_entity_poly.type
_entity_poly.pdbx_seq_one_letter_code
_entity_poly.pdbx_strand_id
1 'polypeptide(L)'
;MRLSVFTISLLFLAAHLAIAASVPLFDDEAYYALWARDLSLGYYNHPPMIAYMIRMGTSLFGETAIGIRLFPVLGFVASEHLLGDIARRMSGGAAGLPVLATMLYNLNLLVFALGSFATPDAPSTLFWVAALWAAAQSARPQTGVSRCCGGSAQIYSSGLAACRSSPMPFWPSDCWPT
;
A
#
# COMPACT_ATOMS: atom_id res chain seq x y z
N MET A 1 15.38 -19.75 5.08
CA MET A 1 14.61 -18.95 4.10
C MET A 1 14.51 -17.53 4.64
N ARG A 2 15.01 -16.51 3.92
CA ARG A 2 14.72 -15.10 4.28
C ARG A 2 13.30 -14.80 3.82
N LEU A 3 12.38 -14.52 4.74
CA LEU A 3 11.02 -14.09 4.39
C LEU A 3 11.09 -12.73 3.71
N SER A 4 10.56 -12.64 2.50
CA SER A 4 10.45 -11.37 1.76
C SER A 4 8.99 -10.93 1.74
N VAL A 5 8.76 -9.62 1.65
CA VAL A 5 7.40 -9.05 1.47
C VAL A 5 6.70 -9.72 0.29
N PHE A 6 7.39 -9.91 -0.84
CA PHE A 6 6.84 -10.57 -2.01
C PHE A 6 6.38 -12.02 -1.74
N THR A 7 7.18 -12.77 -0.99
CA THR A 7 6.83 -14.15 -0.61
C THR A 7 5.57 -14.19 0.27
N ILE A 8 5.42 -13.23 1.18
CA ILE A 8 4.26 -13.12 2.06
C ILE A 8 3.01 -12.74 1.27
N SER A 9 3.10 -11.72 0.41
CA SER A 9 1.97 -11.28 -0.42
C SER A 9 1.50 -12.41 -1.35
N LEU A 10 2.42 -13.21 -1.90
CA LEU A 10 2.04 -14.37 -2.72
C LEU A 10 1.37 -15.49 -1.91
N LEU A 11 1.85 -15.74 -0.69
CA LEU A 11 1.26 -16.72 0.22
C LEU A 11 -0.18 -16.31 0.58
N PHE A 12 -0.39 -15.05 0.96
CA PHE A 12 -1.71 -14.57 1.32
C PHE A 12 -2.62 -14.45 0.10
N LEU A 13 -2.12 -14.07 -1.08
CA LEU A 13 -2.89 -14.14 -2.32
C LEU A 13 -3.44 -15.56 -2.55
N ALA A 14 -2.60 -16.58 -2.43
CA ALA A 14 -3.02 -17.96 -2.58
C ALA A 14 -4.07 -18.36 -1.52
N ALA A 15 -3.90 -17.93 -0.27
CA ALA A 15 -4.87 -18.19 0.81
C ALA A 15 -6.24 -17.54 0.53
N HIS A 16 -6.27 -16.26 0.15
CA HIS A 16 -7.51 -15.55 -0.18
C HIS A 16 -8.20 -16.19 -1.39
N LEU A 17 -7.45 -16.56 -2.44
CA LEU A 17 -8.02 -17.22 -3.61
C LEU A 17 -8.56 -18.62 -3.29
N ALA A 18 -7.91 -19.37 -2.41
CA ALA A 18 -8.42 -20.68 -1.97
C ALA A 18 -9.75 -20.53 -1.22
N ILE A 19 -9.89 -19.52 -0.36
CA ILE A 19 -11.16 -19.20 0.31
C ILE A 19 -12.20 -18.75 -0.71
N ALA A 20 -11.83 -17.84 -1.62
CA ALA A 20 -12.70 -17.32 -2.66
C ALA A 20 -13.26 -18.41 -3.59
N ALA A 21 -12.52 -19.49 -3.80
CA ALA A 21 -12.98 -20.65 -4.58
C ALA A 21 -13.85 -21.62 -3.77
N SER A 22 -13.67 -21.70 -2.46
CA SER A 22 -14.31 -22.71 -1.61
C SER A 22 -15.63 -22.24 -0.98
N VAL A 23 -15.77 -20.94 -0.73
CA VAL A 23 -16.93 -20.37 -0.05
C VAL A 23 -17.99 -19.94 -1.08
N PRO A 24 -19.28 -20.26 -0.87
CA PRO A 24 -20.37 -19.73 -1.70
C PRO A 24 -20.42 -18.19 -1.70
N LEU A 25 -21.10 -17.60 -2.68
CA LEU A 25 -21.30 -16.16 -2.73
C LEU A 25 -22.25 -15.72 -1.61
N PHE A 26 -21.92 -14.60 -0.97
CA PHE A 26 -22.83 -13.91 -0.07
C PHE A 26 -23.79 -12.99 -0.83
N ASP A 27 -24.91 -12.64 -0.19
CA ASP A 27 -25.94 -11.77 -0.79
C ASP A 27 -25.37 -10.43 -1.24
N ASP A 28 -24.46 -9.84 -0.45
CA ASP A 28 -23.80 -8.57 -0.79
C ASP A 28 -22.95 -8.69 -2.06
N GLU A 29 -22.23 -9.80 -2.23
CA GLU A 29 -21.38 -10.03 -3.41
C GLU A 29 -22.23 -10.26 -4.67
N ALA A 30 -23.35 -10.96 -4.53
CA ALA A 30 -24.30 -11.15 -5.61
C ALA A 30 -24.95 -9.81 -6.01
N TYR A 31 -25.23 -8.93 -5.04
CA TYR A 31 -25.72 -7.58 -5.28
C TYR A 31 -24.72 -6.74 -6.07
N TYR A 32 -23.44 -6.74 -5.69
CA TYR A 32 -22.39 -6.03 -6.45
C TYR A 32 -22.10 -6.68 -7.81
N ALA A 33 -22.28 -7.99 -7.96
CA ALA A 33 -22.16 -8.68 -9.24
C ALA A 33 -23.27 -8.26 -10.22
N LEU A 34 -24.48 -7.95 -9.73
CA LEU A 34 -25.54 -7.40 -10.56
C LEU A 34 -25.14 -6.02 -11.14
N TRP A 35 -24.52 -5.18 -10.32
CA TRP A 35 -23.98 -3.88 -10.76
C TRP A 35 -22.90 -4.01 -11.83
N ALA A 36 -22.10 -5.07 -11.79
CA ALA A 36 -21.09 -5.33 -12.81
C ALA A 36 -21.67 -5.66 -14.20
N ARG A 37 -22.95 -6.01 -14.30
CA ARG A 37 -23.62 -6.27 -15.58
C ARG A 37 -23.89 -4.98 -16.35
N ASP A 38 -24.33 -3.94 -15.65
CA ASP A 38 -24.55 -2.59 -16.19
C ASP A 38 -23.75 -1.56 -15.39
N LEU A 39 -22.59 -1.19 -15.93
CA LEU A 39 -21.63 -0.31 -15.28
C LEU A 39 -22.11 1.13 -15.32
N SER A 40 -22.32 1.70 -14.13
CA SER A 40 -22.60 3.12 -13.91
C SER A 40 -21.41 3.83 -13.28
N LEU A 41 -21.31 5.15 -13.48
CA LEU A 41 -20.32 6.01 -12.79
C LEU A 41 -20.63 6.22 -11.30
N GLY A 42 -21.79 5.78 -10.84
CA GLY A 42 -22.17 5.81 -9.43
C GLY A 42 -23.44 5.00 -9.19
N TYR A 43 -23.50 4.35 -8.04
CA TYR A 43 -24.67 3.64 -7.56
C TYR A 43 -25.26 4.39 -6.38
N TYR A 44 -26.55 4.18 -6.12
CA TYR A 44 -27.32 4.94 -5.13
C TYR A 44 -26.63 5.05 -3.75
N ASN A 45 -25.95 3.99 -3.31
CA ASN A 45 -25.33 3.93 -1.98
C ASN A 45 -23.79 3.77 -1.99
N HIS A 46 -23.14 3.59 -3.16
CA HIS A 46 -21.73 3.19 -3.21
C HIS A 46 -20.98 3.72 -4.44
N PRO A 47 -19.65 3.89 -4.32
CA PRO A 47 -18.79 4.21 -5.47
C PRO A 47 -18.73 3.03 -6.45
N PRO A 48 -18.49 3.30 -7.74
CA PRO A 48 -18.66 2.28 -8.78
C PRO A 48 -17.48 1.31 -8.88
N MET A 49 -16.35 1.59 -8.22
CA MET A 49 -15.10 0.86 -8.43
C MET A 49 -15.23 -0.65 -8.19
N ILE A 50 -16.03 -1.06 -7.21
CA ILE A 50 -16.25 -2.48 -6.94
C ILE A 50 -16.90 -3.19 -8.14
N ALA A 51 -17.88 -2.55 -8.79
CA ALA A 51 -18.53 -3.09 -9.97
C ALA A 51 -17.54 -3.20 -11.16
N TYR A 52 -16.65 -2.23 -11.34
CA TYR A 52 -15.59 -2.29 -12.34
C TYR A 52 -14.61 -3.44 -12.08
N MET A 53 -14.17 -3.62 -10.83
CA MET A 53 -13.29 -4.73 -10.44
C MET A 53 -13.95 -6.09 -10.70
N ILE A 54 -15.21 -6.24 -10.32
CA ILE A 54 -15.99 -7.46 -10.58
C ILE A 54 -16.13 -7.69 -12.08
N ARG A 55 -16.48 -6.67 -12.88
CA ARG A 55 -16.61 -6.79 -14.34
C ARG A 55 -15.31 -7.22 -15.01
N MET A 56 -14.16 -6.72 -14.56
CA MET A 56 -12.87 -7.17 -15.07
C MET A 56 -12.66 -8.66 -14.78
N GLY A 57 -12.98 -9.14 -13.58
CA GLY A 57 -12.80 -10.54 -13.23
C GLY A 57 -13.79 -11.48 -13.92
N THR A 58 -15.06 -11.09 -14.02
CA THR A 58 -16.08 -11.87 -14.73
C THR A 58 -15.87 -11.89 -16.23
N SER A 59 -15.21 -10.88 -16.81
CA SER A 59 -14.80 -10.91 -18.21
C SER A 59 -13.72 -11.96 -18.53
N LEU A 60 -12.92 -12.36 -17.52
CA LEU A 60 -11.84 -13.34 -17.66
C LEU A 60 -12.27 -14.77 -17.28
N PHE A 61 -13.05 -14.91 -16.21
CA PHE A 61 -13.40 -16.22 -15.63
C PHE A 61 -14.91 -16.51 -15.63
N GLY A 62 -15.70 -15.68 -16.33
CA GLY A 62 -17.16 -15.77 -16.34
C GLY A 62 -17.80 -15.34 -15.02
N GLU A 63 -19.13 -15.51 -14.91
CA GLU A 63 -19.89 -15.27 -13.68
C GLU A 63 -19.67 -16.39 -12.65
N THR A 64 -18.41 -16.58 -12.24
CA THR A 64 -18.00 -17.54 -11.21
C THR A 64 -17.58 -16.81 -9.93
N ALA A 65 -17.55 -17.51 -8.79
CA ALA A 65 -17.11 -16.93 -7.52
C ALA A 65 -15.68 -16.36 -7.61
N ILE A 66 -14.78 -17.06 -8.32
CA ILE A 66 -13.42 -16.58 -8.58
C ILE A 66 -13.44 -15.34 -9.48
N GLY A 67 -14.25 -15.35 -10.55
CA GLY A 67 -14.40 -14.18 -11.43
C GLY A 67 -14.85 -12.93 -10.67
N ILE A 68 -15.78 -13.07 -9.72
CA ILE A 68 -16.26 -11.93 -8.92
C ILE A 68 -15.19 -11.43 -7.94
N ARG A 69 -14.44 -12.34 -7.31
CA ARG A 69 -13.52 -12.01 -6.19
C ARG A 69 -12.09 -11.70 -6.61
N LEU A 70 -11.66 -12.08 -7.82
CA LEU A 70 -10.25 -12.00 -8.23
C LEU A 70 -9.65 -10.59 -8.11
N PHE A 71 -10.24 -9.58 -8.75
CA PHE A 71 -9.70 -8.23 -8.72
C PHE A 71 -9.84 -7.53 -7.36
N PRO A 72 -10.94 -7.70 -6.60
CA PRO A 72 -11.00 -7.27 -5.21
C PRO A 72 -9.87 -7.85 -4.34
N VAL A 73 -9.63 -9.17 -4.43
CA VAL A 73 -8.52 -9.85 -3.72
C VAL A 73 -7.16 -9.27 -4.14
N LEU A 74 -6.94 -9.08 -5.45
CA LEU A 74 -5.71 -8.45 -5.95
C LEU A 74 -5.54 -7.02 -5.42
N GLY A 75 -6.63 -6.26 -5.25
CA GLY A 75 -6.60 -4.94 -4.65
C GLY A 75 -6.13 -4.95 -3.19
N PHE A 76 -6.61 -5.90 -2.40
CA PHE A 76 -6.14 -6.09 -1.01
C PHE A 76 -4.66 -6.49 -0.94
N VAL A 77 -4.23 -7.43 -1.77
CA VAL A 77 -2.81 -7.86 -1.81
C VAL A 77 -1.89 -6.74 -2.31
N ALA A 78 -2.35 -5.94 -3.28
CA ALA A 78 -1.61 -4.76 -3.71
C ALA A 78 -1.50 -3.72 -2.58
N SER A 79 -2.56 -3.52 -1.79
CA SER A 79 -2.55 -2.65 -0.61
C SER A 79 -1.50 -3.11 0.42
N GLU A 80 -1.47 -4.40 0.73
CA GLU A 80 -0.46 -5.00 1.61
C GLU A 80 0.97 -4.71 1.10
N HIS A 81 1.21 -4.90 -0.21
CA HIS A 81 2.53 -4.70 -0.79
C HIS A 81 3.00 -3.24 -0.67
N LEU A 82 2.09 -2.29 -0.96
CA LEU A 82 2.36 -0.86 -0.82
C LEU A 82 2.64 -0.49 0.63
N LEU A 83 1.89 -1.06 1.58
CA LEU A 83 2.14 -0.88 3.01
C LEU A 83 3.54 -1.39 3.42
N GLY A 84 3.96 -2.54 2.88
CA GLY A 84 5.31 -3.07 3.08
C GLY A 84 6.40 -2.11 2.57
N ASP A 85 6.17 -1.44 1.45
CA ASP A 85 7.11 -0.42 0.93
C ASP A 85 7.13 0.85 1.78
N ILE A 86 5.97 1.32 2.27
CA ILE A 86 5.90 2.43 3.23
C ILE A 86 6.73 2.09 4.47
N ALA A 87 6.51 0.90 5.06
CA ALA A 87 7.24 0.44 6.23
C ALA A 87 8.75 0.34 5.96
N ARG A 88 9.17 -0.08 4.76
CA ARG A 88 10.59 -0.14 4.36
C ARG A 88 11.25 1.23 4.36
N ARG A 89 10.54 2.26 3.91
CA ARG A 89 11.06 3.63 3.88
C ARG A 89 11.18 4.22 5.29
N MET A 90 10.25 3.87 6.16
CA MET A 90 10.22 4.34 7.55
C MET A 90 11.13 3.54 8.48
N SER A 91 11.59 2.34 8.09
CA SER A 91 12.30 1.43 8.98
C SER A 91 13.76 1.81 9.28
N GLY A 92 14.31 2.83 8.63
CA GLY A 92 15.71 3.25 8.82
C GLY A 92 16.73 2.13 8.52
N GLY A 93 16.37 1.17 7.66
CA GLY A 93 17.22 0.01 7.32
C GLY A 93 16.91 -1.28 8.10
N ALA A 94 15.95 -1.26 9.03
CA ALA A 94 15.51 -2.49 9.71
C ALA A 94 14.74 -3.40 8.73
N ALA A 95 15.39 -4.48 8.29
CA ALA A 95 14.85 -5.40 7.27
C ALA A 95 13.60 -6.17 7.73
N GLY A 96 13.38 -6.31 9.04
CA GLY A 96 12.23 -7.04 9.61
C GLY A 96 10.93 -6.23 9.65
N LEU A 97 11.00 -4.90 9.70
CA LEU A 97 9.80 -4.06 9.88
C LEU A 97 8.81 -4.14 8.70
N PRO A 98 9.25 -4.18 7.42
CA PRO A 98 8.34 -4.36 6.28
C PRO A 98 7.59 -5.68 6.33
N VAL A 99 8.30 -6.75 6.68
CA VAL A 99 7.78 -8.11 6.79
C VAL A 99 6.75 -8.19 7.92
N LEU A 100 7.06 -7.58 9.06
CA LEU A 100 6.15 -7.50 10.20
C LEU A 100 4.89 -6.71 9.84
N ALA A 101 5.02 -5.56 9.18
CA ALA A 101 3.88 -4.74 8.76
C ALA A 101 2.92 -5.52 7.82
N THR A 102 3.47 -6.21 6.81
CA THR A 102 2.66 -7.03 5.88
C THR A 102 2.02 -8.23 6.56
N MET A 103 2.71 -8.85 7.52
CA MET A 103 2.12 -9.92 8.33
C MET A 103 0.97 -9.40 9.21
N LEU A 104 1.17 -8.30 9.93
CA LEU A 104 0.15 -7.73 10.81
C LEU A 104 -1.07 -7.26 10.02
N TYR A 105 -0.89 -6.75 8.80
CA TYR A 105 -1.99 -6.40 7.90
C TYR A 105 -2.87 -7.61 7.59
N ASN A 106 -2.27 -8.73 7.17
CA ASN A 106 -3.01 -9.94 6.84
C ASN A 106 -3.52 -10.72 8.06
N LEU A 107 -2.84 -10.65 9.20
CA LEU A 107 -3.27 -11.31 10.43
C LEU A 107 -4.37 -10.54 11.16
N ASN A 108 -4.65 -9.30 10.75
CA ASN A 108 -5.84 -8.60 11.21
C ASN A 108 -7.08 -9.33 10.70
N LEU A 109 -7.89 -9.85 11.62
CA LEU A 109 -9.05 -10.67 11.32
C LEU A 109 -10.03 -10.00 10.35
N LEU A 110 -10.25 -8.69 10.52
CA LEU A 110 -11.18 -7.94 9.67
C LEU A 110 -10.62 -7.79 8.26
N VAL A 111 -9.33 -7.46 8.12
CA VAL A 111 -8.66 -7.33 6.83
C VAL A 111 -8.63 -8.67 6.09
N PHE A 112 -8.35 -9.76 6.79
CA PHE A 112 -8.32 -11.10 6.19
C PHE A 112 -9.70 -11.54 5.68
N ALA A 113 -10.74 -11.29 6.49
CA ALA A 113 -12.10 -11.61 6.11
C ALA A 113 -12.54 -10.77 4.90
N LEU A 114 -12.42 -9.45 4.97
CA LEU A 114 -12.80 -8.55 3.87
C LEU A 114 -11.94 -8.75 2.62
N GLY A 115 -10.67 -9.10 2.79
CA GLY A 115 -9.75 -9.40 1.70
C GLY A 115 -10.08 -10.65 0.90
N SER A 116 -10.94 -11.52 1.44
CA SER A 116 -11.37 -12.77 0.78
C SER A 116 -12.65 -12.62 -0.04
N PHE A 117 -13.40 -11.52 0.16
CA PHE A 117 -14.74 -11.32 -0.42
C PHE A 117 -14.79 -10.07 -1.30
N ALA A 118 -15.74 -10.04 -2.23
CA ALA A 118 -15.95 -8.90 -3.12
C ALA A 118 -16.76 -7.80 -2.43
N THR A 119 -16.11 -6.99 -1.61
CA THR A 119 -16.73 -5.83 -0.95
C THR A 119 -16.15 -4.50 -1.44
N PRO A 120 -16.88 -3.37 -1.27
CA PRO A 120 -16.38 -2.03 -1.60
C PRO A 120 -15.13 -1.62 -0.80
N ASP A 121 -14.79 -2.35 0.27
CA ASP A 121 -13.60 -2.10 1.08
C ASP A 121 -12.31 -2.39 0.31
N ALA A 122 -12.33 -3.32 -0.65
CA ALA A 122 -11.17 -3.66 -1.46
C ALA A 122 -10.65 -2.46 -2.29
N PRO A 123 -11.48 -1.81 -3.15
CA PRO A 123 -11.02 -0.62 -3.86
C PRO A 123 -10.74 0.56 -2.92
N SER A 124 -11.55 0.74 -1.87
CA SER A 124 -11.33 1.84 -0.91
C SER A 124 -9.96 1.74 -0.23
N THR A 125 -9.63 0.56 0.32
CA THR A 125 -8.36 0.29 0.99
C THR A 125 -7.19 0.46 0.05
N LEU A 126 -7.30 -0.02 -1.19
CA LEU A 126 -6.27 0.14 -2.22
C LEU A 126 -5.97 1.61 -2.50
N PHE A 127 -6.99 2.42 -2.74
CA PHE A 127 -6.76 3.83 -3.07
C PHE A 127 -6.25 4.64 -1.88
N TRP A 128 -6.74 4.37 -0.66
CA TRP A 128 -6.21 5.02 0.53
C TRP A 128 -4.74 4.67 0.79
N VAL A 129 -4.38 3.38 0.70
CA VAL A 129 -2.99 2.97 0.90
C VAL A 129 -2.11 3.49 -0.25
N ALA A 130 -2.59 3.49 -1.48
CA ALA A 130 -1.86 4.08 -2.61
C ALA A 130 -1.63 5.58 -2.44
N ALA A 131 -2.62 6.33 -1.92
CA ALA A 131 -2.47 7.74 -1.61
C ALA A 131 -1.41 7.97 -0.52
N LEU A 132 -1.43 7.17 0.56
CA LEU A 132 -0.41 7.21 1.61
C LEU A 132 0.97 6.83 1.08
N TRP A 133 1.06 5.85 0.20
CA TRP A 133 2.29 5.43 -0.45
C TRP A 133 2.86 6.54 -1.35
N ALA A 134 2.01 7.22 -2.13
CA ALA A 134 2.40 8.38 -2.91
C ALA A 134 2.88 9.55 -2.03
N ALA A 135 2.16 9.83 -0.94
CA ALA A 135 2.54 10.85 0.04
C ALA A 135 3.90 10.53 0.68
N ALA A 136 4.11 9.29 1.12
CA ALA A 136 5.37 8.83 1.70
C ALA A 136 6.56 8.92 0.73
N GLN A 137 6.33 8.77 -0.57
CA GLN A 137 7.38 8.97 -1.58
C GLN A 137 7.72 10.45 -1.79
N SER A 138 6.72 11.33 -1.69
CA SER A 138 6.93 12.76 -1.85
C SER A 138 7.62 13.40 -0.64
N ALA A 139 7.48 12.81 0.55
CA ALA A 139 8.11 13.24 1.78
C ALA A 139 9.63 13.00 1.73
N ARG A 140 10.36 13.92 1.09
CA ARG A 140 11.82 13.95 1.17
C ARG A 140 12.25 14.29 2.60
N PRO A 141 13.25 13.60 3.18
CA PRO A 141 13.91 14.09 4.37
C PRO A 141 14.44 15.49 4.09
N GLN A 142 13.94 16.50 4.80
CA GLN A 142 14.51 17.85 4.73
C GLN A 142 15.91 17.77 5.33
N THR A 143 16.92 17.54 4.50
CA THR A 143 18.33 17.70 4.86
C THR A 143 18.67 19.19 4.85
N GLY A 144 18.08 19.94 5.79
CA GLY A 144 18.32 21.37 6.00
C GLY A 144 19.79 21.73 6.32
N VAL A 145 20.64 20.73 6.58
CA VAL A 145 22.08 20.92 6.83
C VAL A 145 22.84 21.23 5.52
N SER A 146 22.34 20.79 4.36
CA SER A 146 23.05 21.00 3.08
C SER A 146 23.07 22.45 2.59
N ARG A 147 22.19 23.31 3.12
CA ARG A 147 22.13 24.73 2.75
C ARG A 147 23.09 25.61 3.56
N CYS A 148 23.45 25.21 4.79
CA CYS A 148 24.40 25.96 5.62
C CYS A 148 25.86 25.53 5.40
N CYS A 149 26.13 24.32 4.92
CA CYS A 149 27.48 23.89 4.53
C CYS A 149 27.67 24.16 3.02
N GLY A 150 27.97 25.41 2.65
CA GLY A 150 28.22 25.79 1.25
C GLY A 150 29.24 24.86 0.57
N GLY A 151 28.88 24.35 -0.60
CA GLY A 151 29.79 23.84 -1.65
C GLY A 151 30.58 22.54 -1.41
N SER A 152 30.75 22.07 -0.17
CA SER A 152 31.55 20.86 0.08
C SER A 152 31.01 20.02 1.24
N ALA A 153 29.79 19.51 1.08
CA ALA A 153 29.27 18.45 1.94
C ALA A 153 29.87 17.11 1.48
N GLN A 154 31.01 16.72 2.04
CA GLN A 154 31.55 15.37 1.83
C GLN A 154 30.69 14.40 2.64
N ILE A 155 29.86 13.63 1.94
CA ILE A 155 29.01 12.59 2.54
C ILE A 155 29.93 11.51 3.09
N TYR A 156 30.08 11.43 4.42
CA TYR A 156 30.71 10.29 5.06
C TYR A 156 29.74 9.10 5.05
N SER A 157 30.30 7.89 4.90
CA SER A 157 29.60 6.61 4.74
C SER A 157 28.68 6.20 5.90
N SER A 158 28.61 7.00 6.97
CA SER A 158 27.74 6.81 8.13
C SER A 158 26.43 7.63 8.09
N GLY A 159 26.16 8.39 7.02
CA GLY A 159 24.92 9.15 6.87
C GLY A 159 24.76 10.36 7.80
N LEU A 160 25.75 10.63 8.67
CA LEU A 160 25.81 11.82 9.50
C LEU A 160 26.59 12.92 8.78
N ALA A 161 25.89 13.94 8.32
CA ALA A 161 26.49 15.19 7.85
C ALA A 161 27.01 15.97 9.07
N ALA A 162 28.26 15.71 9.48
CA ALA A 162 28.95 16.56 10.43
C ALA A 162 29.54 17.75 9.67
N CYS A 163 28.91 18.93 9.80
CA CYS A 163 29.53 20.17 9.34
C CYS A 163 30.77 20.38 10.23
N ARG A 164 31.97 20.26 9.66
CA ARG A 164 33.23 20.39 10.39
C ARG A 164 33.26 21.81 10.97
N SER A 165 33.14 21.93 12.29
CA SER A 165 33.23 23.22 12.98
C SER A 165 34.65 23.75 12.88
N SER A 166 34.96 24.43 11.79
CA SER A 166 36.08 25.36 11.76
C SER A 166 35.71 26.54 12.68
N PRO A 167 36.56 26.93 13.65
CA PRO A 167 36.29 28.09 14.48
C PRO A 167 36.48 29.34 13.62
N MET A 168 35.39 29.91 13.11
CA MET A 168 35.35 31.24 12.51
C MET A 168 34.12 31.98 13.04
N PRO A 169 34.22 33.30 13.36
CA PRO A 169 33.28 33.97 14.25
C PRO A 169 32.08 34.61 13.53
N PHE A 170 31.72 34.17 12.32
CA PHE A 170 30.66 34.82 11.54
C PHE A 170 29.71 33.78 10.92
N TRP A 171 28.57 33.55 11.56
CA TRP A 171 27.46 32.82 10.95
C TRP A 171 26.79 33.75 9.93
N PRO A 172 26.60 33.32 8.66
CA PRO A 172 25.82 34.08 7.69
C PRO A 172 24.37 34.23 8.19
N SER A 173 23.80 35.42 8.05
CA SER A 173 22.42 35.77 8.43
C SER A 173 21.35 34.90 7.76
N ASP A 174 21.72 34.18 6.70
CA ASP A 174 20.80 33.42 5.85
C ASP A 174 20.41 32.04 6.41
N CYS A 175 20.97 31.64 7.57
CA CYS A 175 20.68 30.37 8.23
C CYS A 175 19.64 30.47 9.38
N TRP A 176 19.06 31.65 9.63
CA TRP A 176 17.99 31.79 10.62
C TRP A 176 16.61 31.49 10.00
N PRO A 177 15.79 30.63 10.61
CA PRO A 177 14.40 30.50 10.19
C PRO A 177 13.65 31.79 10.51
N THR A 178 13.18 32.49 9.49
CA THR A 178 12.14 33.52 9.62
C THR A 178 10.78 32.87 9.79
#